data_AF-A0A9D5YCX4-F1
#
_entry.id   AF-A0A9D5YCX4-F1
#
_cell.length_a   1.000
_cell.length_b   1.000
_cell.length_c   1.000
_cell.angle_alpha   90.00
_cell.angle_beta   90.00
_cell.angle_gamma   90.00
#
_symmetry.space_group_name_H-M   'P 1'
#
loop_
_entity.id
_entity.type
_entity.pdbx_description
1 polymer ?
#
loop_
_entity_poly.entity_id
_entity_poly.type
_entity_poly.pdbx_seq_one_letter_code
_entity_poly.pdbx_strand_id
1 'polypeptide(L)'
;MKLKKLLSIILAVIMVLGVCPLINASAEEAERNVVDSGFCGAQGDNLTWTLYDDGELVISGEGETPFYYITEACIEKSSPLIPPWFDYSDDIRVITVEEGVTGIGYDAFALYPRMYHRVNLPKSLEYYYFGSFAAEHPDRITLACSYAGTRSEWGKVERRGVTGFSINEDYTEVINIKHRNPTYGWGISDNATDDMYYNGEEPEIYCEIVVHTDEITYSSQLEKGDTREFHVRYYPGEHSDAEIVWRTVGNSCTLENTKYSPSGVPTYAQITSVTHGEFTVIAELVAPDGTVLSSDSEDLFSYVREDMTFKEKIVEFFRGMFGTASFYLYMINLLGMLFGMSFFG
;
A
#
# COMPACT_ATOMS: atom_id res chain seq x y z
N MET A 1 -44.09 41.97 45.39
CA MET A 1 -44.28 41.64 43.95
C MET A 1 -42.98 41.54 43.13
N LYS A 2 -41.78 41.60 43.74
CA LYS A 2 -40.50 41.63 42.99
C LYS A 2 -39.73 40.30 42.94
N LEU A 3 -39.82 39.45 43.98
CA LEU A 3 -39.05 38.20 44.03
C LEU A 3 -39.68 37.04 43.21
N LYS A 4 -41.01 36.94 43.19
CA LYS A 4 -41.72 35.90 42.40
C LYS A 4 -41.63 36.10 40.88
N LYS A 5 -41.56 37.37 40.43
CA LYS A 5 -41.32 37.70 39.02
C LYS A 5 -39.88 37.38 38.60
N LEU A 6 -38.90 37.62 39.49
CA LEU A 6 -37.50 37.29 39.23
C LEU A 6 -37.29 35.77 39.09
N LEU A 7 -37.91 34.97 39.99
CA LEU A 7 -37.82 33.52 39.93
C LEU A 7 -38.44 32.94 38.65
N SER A 8 -39.58 33.50 38.22
CA SER A 8 -40.26 33.08 36.99
C SER A 8 -39.46 33.41 35.73
N ILE A 9 -38.72 34.53 35.72
CA ILE A 9 -37.85 34.90 34.59
C ILE A 9 -36.62 33.99 34.56
N ILE A 10 -36.03 33.68 35.71
CA ILE A 10 -34.90 32.74 35.80
C ILE A 10 -35.31 31.34 35.32
N LEU A 11 -36.49 30.85 35.72
CA LEU A 11 -36.99 29.54 35.29
C LEU A 11 -37.30 29.50 33.77
N ALA A 12 -37.84 30.59 33.22
CA ALA A 12 -38.10 30.71 31.78
C ALA A 12 -36.79 30.78 30.97
N VAL A 13 -35.76 31.48 31.48
CA VAL A 13 -34.45 31.53 30.84
C VAL A 13 -33.74 30.17 30.90
N ILE A 14 -33.90 29.39 31.99
CA ILE A 14 -33.35 28.02 32.08
C ILE A 14 -34.06 27.07 31.09
N MET A 15 -35.38 27.20 30.91
CA MET A 15 -36.09 26.40 29.88
C MET A 15 -35.72 26.80 28.45
N VAL A 16 -35.45 28.08 28.19
CA VAL A 16 -35.03 28.55 26.85
C VAL A 16 -33.57 28.19 26.56
N LEU A 17 -32.70 28.19 27.57
CA LEU A 17 -31.29 27.77 27.44
C LEU A 17 -31.12 26.25 27.41
N GLY A 18 -32.03 25.47 28.01
CA GLY A 18 -32.05 24.00 27.94
C GLY A 18 -32.61 23.44 26.62
N VAL A 19 -33.10 24.29 25.72
CA VAL A 19 -33.68 23.92 24.41
C VAL A 19 -32.84 24.47 23.25
N CYS A 20 -31.65 25.01 23.52
CA CYS A 20 -30.61 25.12 22.49
C CYS A 20 -29.89 23.77 22.40
N PRO A 21 -29.93 23.04 21.28
CA PRO A 21 -28.87 22.10 20.96
C PRO A 21 -27.61 22.96 20.73
N LEU A 22 -26.92 23.25 21.82
CA LEU A 22 -25.64 23.91 21.83
C LEU A 22 -24.65 22.88 21.30
N ILE A 23 -24.42 22.91 19.98
CA ILE A 23 -23.27 22.30 19.34
C ILE A 23 -23.12 20.81 19.67
N ASN A 24 -24.10 20.00 19.25
CA ASN A 24 -23.67 18.76 18.65
C ASN A 24 -23.10 19.15 17.29
N ALA A 25 -21.78 19.34 17.24
CA ALA A 25 -21.02 18.84 16.11
C ALA A 25 -21.10 17.31 16.17
N SER A 26 -22.32 16.78 16.08
CA SER A 26 -22.52 15.47 15.54
C SER A 26 -22.25 15.71 14.08
N ALA A 27 -21.15 15.16 13.58
CA ALA A 27 -21.14 14.78 12.18
C ALA A 27 -22.53 14.21 11.87
N GLU A 28 -23.13 14.65 10.78
CA GLU A 28 -24.08 13.78 10.09
C GLU A 28 -23.25 12.53 9.81
N GLU A 29 -23.27 11.56 10.73
CA GLU A 29 -22.93 10.19 10.38
C GLU A 29 -23.95 9.90 9.28
N ALA A 30 -23.48 9.92 8.03
CA ALA A 30 -24.26 9.37 6.94
C ALA A 30 -24.80 8.03 7.43
N GLU A 31 -26.10 7.78 7.25
CA GLU A 31 -26.70 6.52 7.67
C GLU A 31 -26.08 5.41 6.81
N ARG A 32 -25.00 4.80 7.32
CA ARG A 32 -24.29 3.71 6.69
C ARG A 32 -25.11 2.44 6.83
N ASN A 33 -25.27 1.69 5.75
CA ASN A 33 -26.05 0.46 5.75
C ASN A 33 -25.15 -0.72 6.05
N VAL A 34 -25.64 -1.64 6.88
CA VAL A 34 -24.96 -2.92 7.10
C VAL A 34 -25.19 -3.82 5.87
N VAL A 35 -24.10 -4.23 5.24
CA VAL A 35 -24.07 -5.20 4.14
C VAL A 35 -24.22 -6.61 4.71
N ASP A 36 -23.40 -6.96 5.69
CA ASP A 36 -23.44 -8.24 6.39
C ASP A 36 -22.74 -8.16 7.76
N SER A 37 -22.98 -9.15 8.62
CA SER A 37 -22.38 -9.23 9.95
C SER A 37 -22.40 -10.65 10.51
N GLY A 38 -21.55 -10.93 11.49
CA GLY A 38 -21.53 -12.21 12.18
C GLY A 38 -20.52 -12.29 13.30
N PHE A 39 -20.23 -13.50 13.77
CA PHE A 39 -19.23 -13.77 14.81
C PHE A 39 -17.89 -14.16 14.20
N CYS A 40 -16.80 -13.77 14.87
CA CYS A 40 -15.43 -14.04 14.42
C CYS A 40 -14.45 -14.20 15.59
N GLY A 41 -14.94 -14.64 16.74
CA GLY A 41 -14.12 -14.87 17.92
C GLY A 41 -13.41 -16.23 17.88
N ALA A 42 -12.15 -16.28 18.32
CA ALA A 42 -11.44 -17.56 18.48
C ALA A 42 -12.07 -18.44 19.58
N GLN A 43 -12.78 -17.81 20.54
CA GLN A 43 -13.41 -18.47 21.67
C GLN A 43 -14.90 -18.17 21.70
N GLY A 44 -15.60 -18.67 20.68
CA GLY A 44 -17.04 -18.49 20.51
C GLY A 44 -17.40 -17.11 19.98
N ASP A 45 -18.48 -16.55 20.49
CA ASP A 45 -19.14 -15.36 19.94
C ASP A 45 -18.62 -14.06 20.58
N ASN A 46 -17.36 -14.05 21.06
CA ASN A 46 -16.77 -12.95 21.82
C ASN A 46 -16.32 -11.76 20.95
N LEU A 47 -16.16 -11.99 19.64
CA LEU A 47 -15.95 -10.94 18.63
C LEU A 47 -17.02 -11.03 17.57
N THR A 48 -17.40 -9.86 17.05
CA THR A 48 -18.29 -9.69 15.90
C THR A 48 -17.59 -8.95 14.77
N TRP A 49 -18.02 -9.22 13.55
CA TRP A 49 -17.65 -8.43 12.38
C TRP A 49 -18.89 -7.78 11.77
N THR A 50 -18.74 -6.60 11.20
CA THR A 50 -19.78 -5.90 10.45
C THR A 50 -19.15 -5.24 9.24
N LEU A 51 -19.71 -5.49 8.06
CA LEU A 51 -19.34 -4.80 6.84
C LEU A 51 -20.39 -3.75 6.51
N TYR A 52 -19.94 -2.52 6.26
CA TYR A 52 -20.79 -1.42 5.83
C TYR A 52 -20.71 -1.19 4.32
N ASP A 53 -21.71 -0.51 3.76
CA ASP A 53 -21.87 -0.23 2.33
C ASP A 53 -20.86 0.78 1.76
N ASP A 54 -20.12 1.47 2.63
CA ASP A 54 -18.97 2.30 2.27
C ASP A 54 -17.63 1.54 2.24
N GLY A 55 -17.66 0.23 2.52
CA GLY A 55 -16.50 -0.66 2.44
C GLY A 55 -15.67 -0.76 3.70
N GLU A 56 -16.13 -0.26 4.85
CA GLU A 56 -15.46 -0.55 6.12
C GLU A 56 -15.87 -1.90 6.71
N LEU A 57 -14.88 -2.74 6.99
CA LEU A 57 -15.02 -3.94 7.82
C LEU A 57 -14.64 -3.60 9.26
N VAL A 58 -15.60 -3.65 10.18
CA VAL A 58 -15.38 -3.40 11.61
C VAL A 58 -15.36 -4.72 12.38
N ILE A 59 -14.31 -4.94 13.17
CA ILE A 59 -14.17 -6.04 14.13
C ILE A 59 -14.29 -5.49 15.54
N SER A 60 -15.26 -5.99 16.30
CA SER A 60 -15.63 -5.45 17.62
C SER A 60 -15.81 -6.56 18.66
N GLY A 61 -15.67 -6.21 19.95
CA GLY A 61 -15.80 -7.12 21.07
C GLY A 61 -14.52 -7.29 21.89
N GLU A 62 -14.42 -8.37 22.65
CA GLU A 62 -13.27 -8.64 23.54
C GLU A 62 -12.57 -9.95 23.19
N GLY A 63 -11.25 -9.91 23.02
CA GLY A 63 -10.41 -11.10 22.80
C GLY A 63 -9.74 -11.14 21.43
N GLU A 64 -9.55 -12.33 20.87
CA GLU A 64 -8.77 -12.52 19.63
C GLU A 64 -9.58 -13.15 18.50
N THR A 65 -9.22 -12.84 17.25
CA THR A 65 -9.75 -13.52 16.06
C THR A 65 -9.08 -14.89 15.89
N PRO A 66 -9.75 -15.90 15.30
CA PRO A 66 -9.17 -17.21 15.09
C PRO A 66 -8.07 -17.18 14.02
N PHE A 67 -7.36 -18.31 13.92
CA PHE A 67 -6.49 -18.60 12.79
C PHE A 67 -7.34 -19.03 11.61
N TYR A 68 -7.08 -18.38 10.48
CA TYR A 68 -7.68 -18.74 9.21
C TYR A 68 -6.67 -19.45 8.33
N TYR A 69 -7.18 -20.15 7.32
CA TYR A 69 -6.38 -20.84 6.31
C TYR A 69 -7.13 -20.85 4.99
N ILE A 70 -6.58 -20.11 4.02
CA ILE A 70 -7.19 -19.89 2.73
C ILE A 70 -6.50 -20.81 1.72
N THR A 71 -7.14 -21.93 1.40
CA THR A 71 -6.72 -22.84 0.33
C THR A 71 -7.88 -23.21 -0.56
N GLU A 72 -7.61 -23.69 -1.78
CA GLU A 72 -8.63 -24.22 -2.68
C GLU A 72 -9.53 -25.25 -1.99
N ALA A 73 -8.94 -26.17 -1.22
CA ALA A 73 -9.69 -27.17 -0.46
C ALA A 73 -10.59 -26.56 0.63
N CYS A 74 -10.16 -25.50 1.30
CA CYS A 74 -11.00 -24.77 2.26
C CYS A 74 -12.16 -24.08 1.54
N ILE A 75 -11.92 -23.48 0.38
CA ILE A 75 -12.92 -22.74 -0.41
C ILE A 75 -13.98 -23.69 -0.94
N GLU A 76 -13.56 -24.80 -1.57
CA GLU A 76 -14.45 -25.83 -2.09
C GLU A 76 -15.37 -26.44 -1.02
N LYS A 77 -14.89 -26.52 0.22
CA LYS A 77 -15.63 -27.10 1.35
C LYS A 77 -16.41 -26.07 2.18
N SER A 78 -16.35 -24.79 1.84
CA SER A 78 -16.90 -23.70 2.66
C SER A 78 -16.45 -23.82 4.12
N SER A 79 -15.14 -24.02 4.30
CA SER A 79 -14.51 -24.26 5.58
C SER A 79 -14.71 -23.08 6.55
N PRO A 80 -14.95 -23.33 7.85
CA PRO A 80 -14.96 -22.27 8.87
C PRO A 80 -13.57 -21.67 9.13
N LEU A 81 -12.53 -22.20 8.50
CA LEU A 81 -11.18 -21.63 8.50
C LEU A 81 -11.02 -20.53 7.44
N ILE A 82 -12.06 -20.20 6.68
CA ILE A 82 -12.07 -19.02 5.81
C ILE A 82 -12.61 -17.84 6.62
N PRO A 83 -11.98 -16.65 6.56
CA PRO A 83 -12.54 -15.46 7.19
C PRO A 83 -13.98 -15.22 6.72
N PRO A 84 -14.95 -14.94 7.61
CA PRO A 84 -16.35 -14.74 7.23
C PRO A 84 -16.57 -13.67 6.16
N TRP A 85 -15.65 -12.70 6.09
CA TRP A 85 -15.68 -11.59 5.15
C TRP A 85 -14.96 -11.86 3.82
N PHE A 86 -14.45 -13.08 3.60
CA PHE A 86 -13.61 -13.39 2.43
C PHE A 86 -14.32 -13.14 1.10
N ASP A 87 -15.61 -13.46 1.00
CA ASP A 87 -16.39 -13.26 -0.23
C ASP A 87 -16.63 -11.77 -0.55
N TYR A 88 -16.60 -10.91 0.47
CA TYR A 88 -16.77 -9.45 0.34
C TYR A 88 -15.47 -8.69 0.09
N SER A 89 -14.35 -9.40 -0.11
CA SER A 89 -13.03 -8.77 -0.22
C SER A 89 -12.90 -7.73 -1.35
N ASP A 90 -13.75 -7.75 -2.37
CA ASP A 90 -13.78 -6.72 -3.42
C ASP A 90 -14.36 -5.37 -2.93
N ASP A 91 -15.22 -5.43 -1.92
CA ASP A 91 -15.94 -4.27 -1.37
C ASP A 91 -15.20 -3.66 -0.17
N ILE A 92 -14.30 -4.42 0.47
CA ILE A 92 -13.55 -3.95 1.64
C ILE A 92 -12.48 -2.94 1.20
N ARG A 93 -12.49 -1.77 1.85
CA ARG A 93 -11.58 -0.64 1.62
C ARG A 93 -10.81 -0.27 2.88
N VAL A 94 -11.49 -0.32 4.03
CA VAL A 94 -10.95 0.00 5.35
C VAL A 94 -11.25 -1.15 6.30
N ILE A 95 -10.28 -1.50 7.14
CA ILE A 95 -10.47 -2.46 8.23
C ILE A 95 -10.30 -1.72 9.54
N THR A 96 -11.30 -1.78 10.41
CA THR A 96 -11.24 -1.18 11.75
C THR A 96 -11.34 -2.27 12.79
N VAL A 97 -10.30 -2.39 13.61
CA VAL A 97 -10.28 -3.28 14.77
C VAL A 97 -10.51 -2.42 16.01
N GLU A 98 -11.61 -2.63 16.70
CA GLU A 98 -12.02 -1.81 17.84
C GLU A 98 -11.32 -2.19 19.15
N GLU A 99 -11.36 -1.27 20.12
CA GLU A 99 -10.87 -1.52 21.48
C GLU A 99 -11.55 -2.74 22.12
N GLY A 100 -10.74 -3.53 22.84
CA GLY A 100 -11.13 -4.82 23.40
C GLY A 100 -10.55 -5.99 22.63
N VAL A 101 -10.25 -5.82 21.35
CA VAL A 101 -9.52 -6.82 20.56
C VAL A 101 -8.05 -6.85 20.99
N THR A 102 -7.56 -8.02 21.41
CA THR A 102 -6.20 -8.23 21.93
C THR A 102 -5.30 -9.00 20.97
N GLY A 103 -5.87 -9.77 20.04
CA GLY A 103 -5.11 -10.65 19.15
C GLY A 103 -5.71 -10.76 17.75
N ILE A 104 -4.85 -10.70 16.73
CA ILE A 104 -5.26 -10.92 15.34
C ILE A 104 -4.59 -12.19 14.81
N GLY A 105 -5.41 -13.19 14.49
CA GLY A 105 -5.01 -14.50 14.00
C GLY A 105 -4.35 -14.49 12.61
N TYR A 106 -3.71 -15.62 12.27
CA TYR A 106 -3.08 -15.84 10.97
C TYR A 106 -4.11 -15.73 9.83
N ASP A 107 -3.73 -15.10 8.70
CA ASP A 107 -4.55 -14.86 7.51
C ASP A 107 -5.90 -14.15 7.71
N ALA A 108 -6.18 -13.55 8.88
CA ALA A 108 -7.47 -12.92 9.17
C ALA A 108 -7.89 -11.87 8.14
N PHE A 109 -6.95 -11.04 7.70
CA PHE A 109 -7.14 -10.01 6.68
C PHE A 109 -6.20 -10.23 5.48
N ALA A 110 -5.82 -11.48 5.23
CA ALA A 110 -5.05 -11.86 4.04
C ALA A 110 -6.00 -12.01 2.84
N LEU A 111 -6.44 -10.87 2.31
CA LEU A 111 -7.43 -10.82 1.24
C LEU A 111 -6.73 -10.85 -0.12
N TYR A 112 -6.82 -11.98 -0.83
CA TYR A 112 -6.20 -12.18 -2.13
C TYR A 112 -7.25 -12.22 -3.25
N PRO A 113 -7.04 -11.56 -4.42
CA PRO A 113 -5.97 -10.63 -4.82
C PRO A 113 -6.29 -9.15 -4.48
N ARG A 114 -7.01 -8.89 -3.39
CA ARG A 114 -7.91 -7.73 -3.27
C ARG A 114 -7.44 -6.74 -2.23
N MET A 115 -7.61 -5.46 -2.52
CA MET A 115 -6.89 -4.39 -1.83
C MET A 115 -7.82 -3.61 -0.90
N TYR A 116 -7.48 -3.59 0.39
CA TYR A 116 -7.85 -2.52 1.31
C TYR A 116 -6.64 -1.58 1.44
N HIS A 117 -6.91 -0.28 1.61
CA HIS A 117 -5.87 0.74 1.68
C HIS A 117 -5.63 1.23 3.12
N ARG A 118 -6.46 0.80 4.08
CA ARG A 118 -6.31 1.21 5.49
C ARG A 118 -6.64 0.12 6.48
N VAL A 119 -5.86 0.07 7.55
CA VAL A 119 -6.19 -0.65 8.79
C VAL A 119 -6.09 0.30 9.98
N ASN A 120 -7.11 0.29 10.85
CA ASN A 120 -7.14 0.99 12.13
C ASN A 120 -7.01 -0.04 13.27
N LEU A 121 -6.01 0.13 14.13
CA LEU A 121 -5.67 -0.80 15.21
C LEU A 121 -5.87 -0.17 16.60
N PRO A 122 -6.39 -0.93 17.58
CA PRO A 122 -6.71 -0.43 18.92
C PRO A 122 -5.50 -0.49 19.85
N LYS A 123 -5.52 0.28 20.95
CA LYS A 123 -4.51 0.22 22.02
C LYS A 123 -4.52 -1.12 22.75
N SER A 124 -5.67 -1.79 22.80
CA SER A 124 -5.81 -3.11 23.40
C SER A 124 -5.07 -4.21 22.65
N LEU A 125 -4.62 -3.97 21.41
CA LEU A 125 -3.94 -4.98 20.62
C LEU A 125 -2.61 -5.37 21.28
N GLU A 126 -2.50 -6.64 21.67
CA GLU A 126 -1.30 -7.18 22.31
C GLU A 126 -0.41 -7.89 21.31
N TYR A 127 -1.00 -8.54 20.30
CA TYR A 127 -0.24 -9.24 19.25
C TYR A 127 -1.01 -9.39 17.95
N TYR A 128 -0.26 -9.62 16.88
CA TYR A 128 -0.80 -10.07 15.60
C TYR A 128 0.12 -11.14 15.00
N TYR A 129 -0.48 -12.06 14.26
CA TYR A 129 0.29 -13.09 13.57
C TYR A 129 0.88 -12.58 12.26
N PHE A 130 2.07 -13.06 11.95
CA PHE A 130 2.65 -12.98 10.62
C PHE A 130 1.64 -13.47 9.58
N GLY A 131 1.45 -12.74 8.47
CA GLY A 131 0.44 -13.10 7.47
C GLY A 131 -0.97 -12.57 7.74
N SER A 132 -1.29 -12.08 8.95
CA SER A 132 -2.63 -11.54 9.26
C SER A 132 -3.10 -10.43 8.31
N PHE A 133 -2.17 -9.65 7.77
CA PHE A 133 -2.43 -8.59 6.79
C PHE A 133 -1.66 -8.85 5.48
N ALA A 134 -1.37 -10.11 5.16
CA ALA A 134 -0.68 -10.43 3.93
C ALA A 134 -1.63 -10.21 2.75
N ALA A 135 -1.43 -9.09 2.05
CA ALA A 135 -1.97 -8.92 0.72
C ALA A 135 -0.83 -9.14 -0.29
N GLU A 136 -1.08 -9.95 -1.31
CA GLU A 136 -0.33 -9.79 -2.55
C GLU A 136 -0.82 -8.49 -3.13
N HIS A 137 0.04 -7.46 -3.08
CA HIS A 137 -0.19 -6.23 -3.79
C HIS A 137 0.48 -6.39 -5.17
N PRO A 138 -0.22 -6.89 -6.22
CA PRO A 138 0.29 -6.78 -7.58
C PRO A 138 0.55 -5.30 -7.95
N ASP A 139 -0.11 -4.38 -7.23
CA ASP A 139 -0.27 -2.97 -7.56
C ASP A 139 0.34 -1.98 -6.55
N ARG A 140 1.05 -2.46 -5.51
CA ARG A 140 1.79 -1.64 -4.52
C ARG A 140 1.05 -0.43 -3.91
N ILE A 141 -0.27 -0.51 -3.72
CA ILE A 141 -0.97 0.38 -2.77
C ILE A 141 -0.29 0.24 -1.41
N THR A 142 0.11 1.35 -0.78
CA THR A 142 0.53 1.27 0.62
C THR A 142 -0.70 1.07 1.49
N LEU A 143 -0.66 0.00 2.27
CA LEU A 143 -1.54 -0.12 3.41
C LEU A 143 -1.17 0.95 4.45
N ALA A 144 -1.97 2.00 4.56
CA ALA A 144 -1.83 2.94 5.65
C ALA A 144 -2.31 2.28 6.95
N CYS A 145 -1.48 2.28 7.99
CA CYS A 145 -1.82 1.68 9.28
C CYS A 145 -1.91 2.77 10.34
N SER A 146 -3.07 2.91 10.98
CA SER A 146 -3.21 3.75 12.15
C SER A 146 -3.24 2.87 13.41
N TYR A 147 -2.51 3.28 14.44
CA TYR A 147 -2.57 2.69 15.77
C TYR A 147 -3.08 3.74 16.74
N ALA A 148 -4.14 3.40 17.48
CA ALA A 148 -4.77 4.31 18.43
C ALA A 148 -3.81 4.75 19.56
N GLY A 149 -2.76 3.97 19.83
CA GLY A 149 -1.72 4.26 20.83
C GLY A 149 -0.49 4.98 20.29
N THR A 150 0.41 5.28 21.20
CA THR A 150 1.71 5.89 20.90
C THR A 150 2.66 4.91 20.20
N ARG A 151 3.68 5.43 19.52
CA ARG A 151 4.78 4.61 18.97
C ARG A 151 5.46 3.73 20.04
N SER A 152 5.54 4.20 21.28
CA SER A 152 6.13 3.41 22.38
C SER A 152 5.23 2.26 22.83
N GLU A 153 3.91 2.41 22.73
CA GLU A 153 2.96 1.34 23.01
C GLU A 153 2.96 0.33 21.86
N TRP A 154 2.99 0.81 20.61
CA TRP A 154 3.13 -0.04 19.43
C TRP A 154 4.37 -0.93 19.50
N GLY A 155 5.50 -0.39 19.96
CA GLY A 155 6.74 -1.15 20.14
C GLY A 155 6.66 -2.30 21.16
N LYS A 156 5.54 -2.43 21.89
CA LYS A 156 5.25 -3.56 22.81
C LYS A 156 4.34 -4.61 22.18
N VAL A 157 3.64 -4.30 21.08
CA VAL A 157 2.75 -5.22 20.39
C VAL A 157 3.60 -6.33 19.77
N GLU A 158 3.31 -7.59 20.12
CA GLU A 158 4.10 -8.72 19.67
C GLU A 158 3.73 -9.13 18.25
N ARG A 159 4.73 -9.14 17.37
CA ARG A 159 4.62 -9.80 16.06
C ARG A 159 4.93 -11.29 16.22
N ARG A 160 3.92 -12.15 16.05
CA ARG A 160 4.05 -13.61 16.28
C ARG A 160 4.20 -14.39 14.97
N GLY A 161 5.21 -15.25 14.89
CA GLY A 161 5.44 -16.10 13.71
C GLY A 161 4.88 -17.52 13.88
N VAL A 162 4.48 -18.14 12.75
CA VAL A 162 4.10 -19.55 12.67
C VAL A 162 5.08 -20.28 11.74
N THR A 163 5.61 -21.43 12.16
CA THR A 163 6.55 -22.26 11.38
C THR A 163 5.91 -23.51 10.80
N GLY A 164 4.68 -23.77 11.18
CA GLY A 164 3.90 -24.89 10.69
C GLY A 164 2.66 -25.04 11.55
N PHE A 165 1.60 -25.47 10.91
CA PHE A 165 0.38 -25.87 11.58
C PHE A 165 -0.17 -27.12 10.90
N SER A 166 -1.13 -27.75 11.56
CA SER A 166 -1.85 -28.90 11.00
C SER A 166 -3.33 -28.63 11.15
N ILE A 167 -4.09 -29.06 10.14
CA ILE A 167 -5.54 -28.95 10.08
C ILE A 167 -6.10 -30.37 10.06
N ASN A 168 -7.29 -30.57 10.60
CA ASN A 168 -7.98 -31.84 10.50
C ASN A 168 -8.36 -32.19 9.03
N GLU A 169 -8.65 -33.47 8.75
CA GLU A 169 -8.93 -33.95 7.39
C GLU A 169 -10.17 -33.30 6.74
N ASP A 170 -11.10 -32.84 7.58
CA ASP A 170 -12.34 -32.17 7.17
C ASP A 170 -12.18 -30.66 7.00
N TYR A 171 -10.99 -30.10 7.28
CA TYR A 171 -10.67 -28.68 7.16
C TYR A 171 -11.59 -27.77 7.99
N THR A 172 -11.96 -28.18 9.21
CA THR A 172 -12.82 -27.38 10.09
C THR A 172 -12.07 -26.77 11.26
N GLU A 173 -10.85 -27.24 11.56
CA GLU A 173 -10.12 -26.81 12.76
C GLU A 173 -8.61 -26.90 12.58
N VAL A 174 -7.89 -25.89 13.09
CA VAL A 174 -6.43 -25.94 13.24
C VAL A 174 -6.10 -26.72 14.51
N ILE A 175 -5.50 -27.89 14.36
CA ILE A 175 -5.25 -28.84 15.47
C ILE A 175 -3.86 -28.71 16.09
N ASN A 176 -2.89 -28.08 15.41
CA ASN A 176 -1.55 -27.86 15.94
C ASN A 176 -0.97 -26.58 15.35
N ILE A 177 -0.35 -25.74 16.18
CA ILE A 177 0.37 -24.53 15.73
C ILE A 177 1.77 -24.55 16.34
N LYS A 178 2.78 -24.37 15.49
CA LYS A 178 4.19 -24.28 15.90
C LYS A 178 4.64 -22.82 15.80
N HIS A 179 4.71 -22.16 16.95
CA HIS A 179 5.18 -20.78 17.04
C HIS A 179 6.70 -20.68 16.89
N ARG A 180 7.17 -19.57 16.30
CA ARG A 180 8.57 -19.16 16.33
C ARG A 180 8.65 -17.64 16.41
N ASN A 181 9.70 -17.12 17.04
CA ASN A 181 10.10 -15.73 16.85
C ASN A 181 10.35 -15.48 15.35
N PRO A 182 9.68 -14.50 14.72
CA PRO A 182 9.84 -14.25 13.31
C PRO A 182 11.29 -13.84 13.05
N THR A 183 11.93 -14.51 12.08
CA THR A 183 13.30 -14.18 11.68
C THR A 183 13.30 -13.39 10.37
N TYR A 184 12.32 -13.61 9.47
CA TYR A 184 12.14 -12.89 8.20
C TYR A 184 10.70 -13.05 7.64
N GLY A 185 10.15 -12.01 7.02
CA GLY A 185 9.01 -12.07 6.09
C GLY A 185 8.02 -10.89 6.15
N TRP A 186 6.93 -10.97 5.39
CA TRP A 186 5.86 -9.96 5.20
C TRP A 186 4.77 -10.00 6.32
N GLY A 187 4.62 -8.91 7.07
CA GLY A 187 3.49 -8.62 7.98
C GLY A 187 2.92 -7.25 7.61
N ILE A 188 2.34 -6.48 8.56
CA ILE A 188 2.42 -5.00 8.47
C ILE A 188 3.93 -4.72 8.48
N SER A 189 4.52 -4.68 7.28
CA SER A 189 5.91 -5.06 7.09
C SER A 189 6.85 -3.99 7.64
N ASP A 190 8.12 -4.33 7.79
CA ASP A 190 9.19 -3.35 7.97
C ASP A 190 9.33 -2.40 6.73
N ASN A 191 8.53 -2.59 5.67
CA ASN A 191 8.32 -1.64 4.56
C ASN A 191 7.01 -0.82 4.68
N ALA A 192 6.13 -1.16 5.64
CA ALA A 192 4.92 -0.40 5.99
C ALA A 192 5.14 0.51 7.21
N THR A 193 6.34 0.49 7.81
CA THR A 193 6.67 1.37 8.95
C THR A 193 6.89 2.82 8.57
N ASP A 194 7.05 3.13 7.29
CA ASP A 194 7.10 4.52 6.82
C ASP A 194 5.72 5.20 6.87
N ASP A 195 4.63 4.42 6.82
CA ASP A 195 3.24 4.88 6.78
C ASP A 195 2.42 4.41 7.99
N MET A 196 3.07 4.30 9.16
CA MET A 196 2.41 4.00 10.43
C MET A 196 2.10 5.28 11.22
N TYR A 197 0.83 5.50 11.49
CA TYR A 197 0.27 6.63 12.21
C TYR A 197 -0.06 6.24 13.65
N TYR A 198 0.11 7.16 14.59
CA TYR A 198 -0.02 6.89 16.02
C TYR A 198 -1.00 7.85 16.67
N ASN A 199 -1.47 7.52 17.87
CA ASN A 199 -2.43 8.31 18.64
C ASN A 199 -3.78 8.50 17.92
N GLY A 200 -4.15 7.57 17.04
CA GLY A 200 -5.36 7.70 16.22
C GLY A 200 -5.26 8.79 15.15
N GLU A 201 -4.05 9.22 14.80
CA GLU A 201 -3.82 10.09 13.65
C GLU A 201 -4.23 9.38 12.36
N GLU A 202 -4.77 10.18 11.45
CA GLU A 202 -5.18 9.74 10.13
C GLU A 202 -4.08 10.11 9.12
N PRO A 203 -3.66 9.20 8.22
CA PRO A 203 -2.91 9.56 7.03
C PRO A 203 -3.53 10.73 6.26
N GLU A 204 -2.70 11.67 5.83
CA GLU A 204 -3.09 12.66 4.83
C GLU A 204 -3.19 12.00 3.45
N ILE A 205 -4.06 12.52 2.58
CA ILE A 205 -4.19 12.04 1.20
C ILE A 205 -2.89 12.30 0.45
N TYR A 206 -2.34 11.28 -0.19
CA TYR A 206 -1.12 11.41 -0.98
C TYR A 206 -1.09 10.52 -2.21
N CYS A 207 -0.28 10.92 -3.19
CA CYS A 207 0.11 10.16 -4.37
C CYS A 207 1.60 10.43 -4.59
N GLU A 208 2.41 9.38 -4.71
CA GLU A 208 3.86 9.43 -4.86
C GLU A 208 4.28 8.46 -5.97
N ILE A 209 5.06 8.93 -6.94
CA ILE A 209 5.63 8.09 -7.97
C ILE A 209 6.80 7.31 -7.36
N VAL A 210 6.76 5.99 -7.51
CA VAL A 210 7.81 5.10 -7.06
C VAL A 210 8.46 4.43 -8.27
N VAL A 211 9.74 4.73 -8.49
CA VAL A 211 10.53 4.04 -9.52
C VAL A 211 11.27 2.88 -8.87
N HIS A 212 10.87 1.65 -9.19
CA HIS A 212 11.66 0.47 -8.81
C HIS A 212 12.54 0.08 -9.99
N THR A 213 13.84 0.25 -9.81
CA THR A 213 14.83 -0.36 -10.69
C THR A 213 15.38 -1.60 -9.99
N ASP A 214 15.23 -2.77 -10.61
CA ASP A 214 15.97 -3.99 -10.20
C ASP A 214 17.49 -3.83 -10.41
N GLU A 215 17.93 -2.70 -10.99
CA GLU A 215 19.31 -2.35 -11.28
C GLU A 215 19.78 -1.15 -10.44
N ILE A 216 21.08 -1.15 -10.14
CA ILE A 216 21.81 -0.22 -9.23
C ILE A 216 21.86 1.24 -9.75
N THR A 217 21.14 1.61 -10.81
CA THR A 217 21.21 2.96 -11.40
C THR A 217 19.86 3.43 -11.93
N TYR A 218 19.00 3.92 -11.03
CA TYR A 218 17.99 4.89 -11.44
C TYR A 218 18.69 6.09 -12.08
N SER A 219 18.29 6.43 -13.30
CA SER A 219 18.81 7.58 -14.04
C SER A 219 17.65 8.32 -14.67
N SER A 220 17.57 9.64 -14.52
CA SER A 220 16.58 10.45 -15.24
C SER A 220 16.84 10.50 -16.76
N GLN A 221 17.96 9.93 -17.24
CA GLN A 221 18.31 9.84 -18.65
C GLN A 221 17.91 8.50 -19.27
N LEU A 222 17.28 8.57 -20.44
CA LEU A 222 16.84 7.43 -21.25
C LEU A 222 17.41 7.49 -22.67
N GLU A 223 17.87 6.37 -23.20
CA GLU A 223 18.17 6.24 -24.63
C GLU A 223 16.88 6.11 -25.43
N LYS A 224 16.88 6.55 -26.69
CA LYS A 224 15.75 6.37 -27.60
C LYS A 224 15.40 4.88 -27.74
N GLY A 225 14.13 4.54 -27.50
CA GLY A 225 13.61 3.18 -27.54
C GLY A 225 13.61 2.49 -26.18
N ASP A 226 14.20 3.11 -25.14
CA ASP A 226 14.11 2.61 -23.79
C ASP A 226 12.67 2.65 -23.29
N THR A 227 12.28 1.58 -22.62
CA THR A 227 11.03 1.46 -21.89
C THR A 227 11.27 1.66 -20.40
N ARG A 228 10.40 2.39 -19.73
CA ARG A 228 10.43 2.51 -18.27
C ARG A 228 9.04 2.35 -17.68
N GLU A 229 9.00 1.64 -16.56
CA GLU A 229 7.80 1.43 -15.78
C GLU A 229 7.82 2.34 -14.55
N PHE A 230 6.68 2.99 -14.30
CA PHE A 230 6.42 3.80 -13.13
C PHE A 230 5.30 3.16 -12.33
N HIS A 231 5.49 3.12 -11.02
CA HIS A 231 4.44 2.74 -10.07
C HIS A 231 4.05 3.95 -9.26
N VAL A 232 2.90 3.86 -8.59
CA VAL A 232 2.52 4.82 -7.56
C VAL A 232 2.31 4.13 -6.24
N ARG A 233 2.70 4.86 -5.19
CA ARG A 233 2.20 4.68 -3.84
C ARG A 233 1.16 5.76 -3.60
N TYR A 234 0.00 5.42 -3.06
CA TYR A 234 -1.02 6.42 -2.76
C TYR A 234 -1.90 6.01 -1.58
N TYR A 235 -2.49 7.00 -0.94
CA TYR A 235 -3.56 6.84 0.05
C TYR A 235 -4.70 7.80 -0.30
N PRO A 236 -5.92 7.29 -0.56
CA PRO A 236 -7.01 8.12 -1.07
C PRO A 236 -7.87 8.82 -0.01
N GLY A 237 -7.61 8.60 1.29
CA GLY A 237 -8.47 9.12 2.35
C GLY A 237 -9.87 8.52 2.31
N GLU A 238 -10.88 9.38 2.44
CA GLU A 238 -12.30 9.02 2.32
C GLU A 238 -12.74 8.78 0.87
N HIS A 239 -11.92 9.12 -0.12
CA HIS A 239 -12.24 8.97 -1.55
C HIS A 239 -11.88 7.57 -2.06
N SER A 240 -12.50 6.53 -1.51
CA SER A 240 -12.18 5.13 -1.83
C SER A 240 -12.37 4.74 -3.31
N ASP A 241 -13.08 5.57 -4.08
CA ASP A 241 -13.32 5.47 -5.51
C ASP A 241 -12.43 6.39 -6.37
N ALA A 242 -11.44 7.06 -5.75
CA ALA A 242 -10.45 7.83 -6.48
C ALA A 242 -9.56 6.93 -7.35
N GLU A 243 -9.25 7.41 -8.56
CA GLU A 243 -8.44 6.71 -9.54
C GLU A 243 -7.10 7.40 -9.76
N ILE A 244 -6.08 6.63 -10.14
CA ILE A 244 -4.80 7.17 -10.59
C ILE A 244 -4.87 7.47 -12.08
N VAL A 245 -4.60 8.72 -12.42
CA VAL A 245 -4.52 9.21 -13.80
C VAL A 245 -3.07 9.54 -14.12
N TRP A 246 -2.54 8.86 -15.14
CA TRP A 246 -1.21 9.12 -15.67
C TRP A 246 -1.27 10.05 -16.87
N ARG A 247 -0.38 11.05 -16.89
CA ARG A 247 -0.20 11.97 -18.03
C ARG A 247 1.26 12.32 -18.24
N THR A 248 1.57 12.80 -19.43
CA THR A 248 2.91 13.30 -19.77
C THR A 248 2.86 14.74 -20.26
N VAL A 249 3.92 15.48 -19.99
CA VAL A 249 4.16 16.82 -20.54
C VAL A 249 5.40 16.75 -21.43
N GLY A 250 5.25 17.16 -22.68
CA GLY A 250 6.27 17.00 -23.73
C GLY A 250 5.95 15.85 -24.68
N ASN A 251 6.61 15.85 -25.84
CA ASN A 251 6.32 14.91 -26.93
C ASN A 251 7.45 13.89 -27.14
N SER A 252 8.36 13.78 -26.17
CA SER A 252 9.58 12.97 -26.26
C SER A 252 9.35 11.49 -25.90
N CYS A 253 8.14 11.15 -25.46
CA CYS A 253 7.73 9.80 -25.07
C CYS A 253 6.32 9.46 -25.55
N THR A 254 6.01 8.18 -25.61
CA THR A 254 4.64 7.65 -25.66
C THR A 254 4.31 7.06 -24.30
N LEU A 255 3.11 7.38 -23.81
CA LEU A 255 2.56 6.80 -22.58
C LEU A 255 1.58 5.70 -22.98
N GLU A 256 1.86 4.47 -22.56
CA GLU A 256 0.91 3.38 -22.61
C GLU A 256 0.37 3.13 -21.19
N ASN A 257 -0.88 3.52 -20.98
CA ASN A 257 -1.61 3.19 -19.76
C ASN A 257 -2.07 1.75 -19.88
N THR A 258 -1.38 0.82 -19.21
CA THR A 258 -1.79 -0.57 -19.18
C THR A 258 -2.49 -0.88 -17.86
N LYS A 259 -3.74 -1.34 -17.95
CA LYS A 259 -4.54 -1.78 -16.81
C LYS A 259 -4.25 -3.27 -16.57
N TYR A 260 -3.40 -3.61 -15.60
CA TYR A 260 -3.27 -5.00 -15.14
C TYR A 260 -3.53 -5.08 -13.65
N SER A 261 -4.79 -4.94 -13.28
CA SER A 261 -5.24 -5.58 -12.04
C SER A 261 -6.55 -6.30 -12.32
N PRO A 262 -6.70 -7.57 -11.91
CA PRO A 262 -8.01 -8.22 -11.84
C PRO A 262 -9.03 -7.40 -11.04
N SER A 263 -8.58 -6.48 -10.17
CA SER A 263 -9.40 -5.55 -9.40
C SER A 263 -9.81 -4.27 -10.13
N GLY A 264 -9.27 -4.00 -11.33
CA GLY A 264 -9.66 -2.85 -12.17
C GLY A 264 -8.97 -1.51 -11.88
N VAL A 265 -8.11 -1.41 -10.87
CA VAL A 265 -7.42 -0.16 -10.51
C VAL A 265 -6.08 -0.02 -11.25
N PRO A 266 -5.85 1.05 -12.05
CA PRO A 266 -4.60 1.26 -12.78
C PRO A 266 -3.51 1.88 -11.90
N THR A 267 -2.46 1.14 -11.55
CA THR A 267 -1.38 1.63 -10.65
C THR A 267 -0.01 1.76 -11.30
N TYR A 268 0.08 1.50 -12.61
CA TYR A 268 1.34 1.62 -13.32
C TYR A 268 1.17 2.27 -14.69
N ALA A 269 2.24 2.95 -15.11
CA ALA A 269 2.40 3.50 -16.43
C ALA A 269 3.68 2.98 -17.05
N GLN A 270 3.61 2.54 -18.31
CA GLN A 270 4.79 2.27 -19.10
C GLN A 270 5.00 3.43 -20.08
N ILE A 271 6.19 4.00 -20.06
CA ILE A 271 6.61 4.96 -21.07
C ILE A 271 7.60 4.30 -22.02
N THR A 272 7.56 4.72 -23.28
CA THR A 272 8.62 4.43 -24.25
C THR A 272 9.18 5.75 -24.75
N SER A 273 10.50 5.92 -24.70
CA SER A 273 11.15 7.10 -25.23
C SER A 273 11.15 7.08 -26.77
N VAL A 274 10.83 8.22 -27.40
CA VAL A 274 10.61 8.28 -28.87
C VAL A 274 11.57 9.25 -29.56
N THR A 275 11.86 10.40 -28.95
CA THR A 275 12.72 11.44 -29.53
C THR A 275 13.62 12.10 -28.48
N HIS A 276 14.66 12.79 -28.94
CA HIS A 276 15.53 13.59 -28.07
C HIS A 276 14.75 14.75 -27.44
N GLY A 277 14.87 14.92 -26.13
CA GLY A 277 14.29 16.04 -25.40
C GLY A 277 13.86 15.70 -23.99
N GLU A 278 13.52 16.73 -23.23
CA GLU A 278 12.95 16.64 -21.89
C GLU A 278 11.46 16.27 -21.97
N PHE A 279 10.98 15.56 -20.95
CA PHE A 279 9.56 15.29 -20.73
C PHE A 279 9.30 14.97 -19.26
N THR A 280 8.08 15.23 -18.81
CA THR A 280 7.66 14.96 -17.42
C THR A 280 6.59 13.88 -17.43
N VAL A 281 6.70 12.91 -16.52
CA VAL A 281 5.65 11.95 -16.21
C VAL A 281 4.94 12.44 -14.95
N ILE A 282 3.61 12.42 -14.94
CA ILE A 282 2.79 12.91 -13.82
C ILE A 282 1.79 11.81 -13.47
N ALA A 283 1.67 11.50 -12.18
CA ALA A 283 0.60 10.71 -11.62
C ALA A 283 -0.31 11.61 -10.77
N GLU A 284 -1.61 11.53 -10.99
CA GLU A 284 -2.61 12.28 -10.24
C GLU A 284 -3.60 11.31 -9.62
N LEU A 285 -3.86 11.45 -8.32
CA LEU A 285 -4.98 10.81 -7.65
C LEU A 285 -6.21 11.71 -7.83
N VAL A 286 -7.24 11.19 -8.49
CA VAL A 286 -8.39 11.98 -8.96
C VAL A 286 -9.68 11.39 -8.43
N ALA A 287 -10.48 12.20 -7.74
CA ALA A 287 -11.82 11.83 -7.28
C ALA A 287 -12.79 11.61 -8.47
N PRO A 288 -13.92 10.92 -8.27
CA PRO A 288 -14.90 10.66 -9.34
C PRO A 288 -15.48 11.91 -10.01
N ASP A 289 -15.49 13.04 -9.29
CA ASP A 289 -15.95 14.33 -9.81
C ASP A 289 -14.89 15.05 -10.68
N GLY A 290 -13.70 14.46 -10.81
CA GLY A 290 -12.56 14.98 -11.56
C GLY A 290 -11.61 15.87 -10.73
N THR A 291 -11.84 16.03 -9.43
CA THR A 291 -10.95 16.81 -8.55
C THR A 291 -9.63 16.07 -8.34
N VAL A 292 -8.51 16.74 -8.60
CA VAL A 292 -7.17 16.23 -8.27
C VAL A 292 -6.95 16.37 -6.76
N LEU A 293 -6.86 15.25 -6.06
CA LEU A 293 -6.67 15.17 -4.61
C LEU A 293 -5.20 15.27 -4.22
N SER A 294 -4.33 14.62 -4.99
CA SER A 294 -2.88 14.64 -4.83
C SER A 294 -2.20 14.32 -6.14
N SER A 295 -0.94 14.69 -6.31
CA SER A 295 -0.19 14.44 -7.53
C SER A 295 1.31 14.41 -7.27
N ASP A 296 2.02 13.63 -8.07
CA ASP A 296 3.47 13.64 -8.10
C ASP A 296 4.00 13.56 -9.54
N SER A 297 5.25 13.95 -9.74
CA SER A 297 5.83 14.07 -11.08
C SER A 297 7.33 13.78 -11.12
N GLU A 298 7.76 13.14 -12.20
CA GLU A 298 9.16 12.82 -12.48
C GLU A 298 9.61 13.45 -13.80
N ASP A 299 10.68 14.25 -13.74
CA ASP A 299 11.31 14.88 -14.90
C ASP A 299 12.39 13.96 -15.50
N LEU A 300 12.27 13.72 -16.80
CA LEU A 300 13.12 12.79 -17.55
C LEU A 300 13.68 13.44 -18.81
N PHE A 301 14.80 12.90 -19.26
CA PHE A 301 15.47 13.36 -20.46
C PHE A 301 15.79 12.19 -21.37
N SER A 302 15.26 12.21 -22.60
CA SER A 302 15.65 11.24 -23.62
C SER A 302 16.74 11.78 -24.53
N TYR A 303 17.72 10.94 -24.85
CA TYR A 303 18.74 11.24 -25.83
C TYR A 303 18.84 10.18 -26.93
N VAL A 304 19.20 10.63 -28.11
CA VAL A 304 19.57 9.74 -29.21
C VAL A 304 21.09 9.59 -29.13
N ARG A 305 21.58 8.38 -28.84
CA ARG A 305 23.00 8.11 -29.10
C ARG A 305 23.23 8.34 -30.58
N GLU A 306 24.07 9.30 -30.92
CA GLU A 306 24.61 9.38 -32.27
C GLU A 306 25.24 8.02 -32.58
N ASP A 307 25.05 7.57 -33.83
CA ASP A 307 25.63 6.34 -34.33
C ASP A 307 27.10 6.32 -33.90
N MET A 308 27.48 5.39 -33.01
CA MET A 308 28.87 5.32 -32.54
C MET A 308 29.76 5.41 -33.78
N THR A 309 30.68 6.36 -33.78
CA THR A 309 31.60 6.50 -34.89
C THR A 309 32.31 5.15 -35.07
N PHE A 310 32.71 4.80 -36.29
CA PHE A 310 33.42 3.53 -36.54
C PHE A 310 34.59 3.31 -35.56
N LYS A 311 35.23 4.41 -35.15
CA LYS A 311 36.27 4.45 -34.12
C LYS A 311 35.78 3.99 -32.75
N GLU A 312 34.63 4.45 -32.29
CA GLU A 312 34.03 4.06 -31.01
C GLU A 312 33.52 2.62 -31.04
N LYS A 313 32.97 2.16 -32.16
CA LYS A 313 32.59 0.74 -32.37
C LYS A 313 33.81 -0.19 -32.25
N ILE A 314 34.97 0.22 -32.80
CA ILE A 314 36.23 -0.50 -32.63
C ILE A 314 36.65 -0.49 -31.16
N VAL A 315 36.60 0.67 -30.49
CA VAL A 315 37.03 0.80 -29.09
C VAL A 315 36.21 -0.09 -28.16
N GLU A 316 34.89 -0.11 -28.31
CA GLU A 316 34.02 -0.97 -27.50
C GLU A 316 34.19 -2.46 -27.82
N PHE A 317 34.38 -2.83 -29.09
CA PHE A 317 34.70 -4.22 -29.48
C PHE A 317 35.97 -4.74 -28.77
N PHE A 318 37.04 -3.95 -28.79
CA PHE A 318 38.29 -4.32 -28.13
C PHE A 318 38.19 -4.23 -26.59
N ARG A 319 37.38 -3.33 -26.02
CA ARG A 319 37.11 -3.31 -24.57
C ARG A 319 36.37 -4.57 -24.11
N GLY A 320 35.35 -4.99 -24.83
CA GLY A 320 34.61 -6.22 -24.54
C GLY A 320 35.47 -7.47 -24.65
N MET A 321 36.45 -7.48 -25.56
CA MET A 321 37.34 -8.63 -25.78
C MET A 321 38.48 -8.74 -24.75
N PHE A 322 38.97 -7.62 -24.20
CA PHE A 322 40.21 -7.59 -23.38
C PHE A 322 40.05 -7.01 -21.96
N GLY A 323 38.87 -6.49 -21.61
CA GLY A 323 38.61 -5.83 -20.33
C GLY A 323 39.23 -4.44 -20.21
N THR A 324 38.68 -3.60 -19.32
CA THR A 324 39.02 -2.17 -19.19
C THR A 324 40.49 -1.90 -18.81
N ALA A 325 41.13 -2.82 -18.07
CA ALA A 325 42.52 -2.66 -17.62
C ALA A 325 43.58 -2.91 -18.71
N SER A 326 43.25 -3.68 -19.76
CA SER A 326 44.22 -4.08 -20.81
C SER A 326 44.16 -3.17 -22.06
N PHE A 327 43.11 -2.36 -22.17
CA PHE A 327 42.76 -1.61 -23.37
C PHE A 327 43.78 -0.50 -23.71
N TYR A 328 44.27 0.23 -22.71
CA TYR A 328 45.22 1.32 -22.91
C TYR A 328 46.60 0.83 -23.36
N LEU A 329 47.09 -0.30 -22.84
CA LEU A 329 48.37 -0.87 -23.26
C LEU A 329 48.35 -1.39 -24.71
N TYR A 330 47.22 -1.97 -25.14
CA TYR A 330 47.08 -2.48 -26.51
C TYR A 330 46.89 -1.36 -27.53
N MET A 331 46.12 -0.31 -27.20
CA MET A 331 45.93 0.83 -28.09
C MET A 331 47.23 1.61 -28.34
N ILE A 332 48.11 1.74 -27.33
CA ILE A 332 49.43 2.36 -27.50
C ILE A 332 50.30 1.54 -28.46
N ASN A 333 50.30 0.20 -28.32
CA ASN A 333 51.07 -0.68 -29.20
C ASN A 333 50.49 -0.76 -30.63
N LEU A 334 49.16 -0.77 -30.78
CA LEU A 334 48.51 -0.85 -32.08
C LEU A 334 48.64 0.47 -32.87
N LEU A 335 48.52 1.62 -32.20
CA LEU A 335 48.79 2.94 -32.80
C LEU A 335 50.28 3.12 -33.13
N GLY A 336 51.18 2.60 -32.30
CA GLY A 336 52.62 2.55 -32.60
C GLY A 336 52.95 1.73 -33.85
N MET A 337 52.25 0.60 -34.06
CA MET A 337 52.40 -0.24 -35.26
C MET A 337 51.77 0.36 -36.52
N LEU A 338 50.61 1.02 -36.41
CA LEU A 338 49.90 1.60 -37.57
C LEU A 338 50.47 2.93 -38.05
N PHE A 339 51.07 3.73 -37.16
CA PHE A 339 51.64 5.04 -37.49
C PHE A 339 53.17 5.10 -37.44
N GLY A 340 53.85 3.96 -37.19
CA GLY A 340 55.31 3.86 -37.28
C GLY A 340 56.07 4.71 -36.26
N MET A 341 55.48 5.03 -35.11
CA MET A 341 56.18 5.71 -34.02
C MET A 341 56.68 4.69 -33.00
N SER A 342 57.99 4.43 -33.03
CA SER A 342 58.69 3.69 -31.97
C SER A 342 58.83 4.58 -30.72
N PHE A 343 58.11 4.26 -29.64
CA PHE A 343 58.43 4.77 -28.31
C PHE A 343 59.29 3.76 -27.57
N PHE A 344 60.61 3.82 -27.81
CA PHE A 344 61.61 3.39 -26.83
C PHE A 344 62.29 4.66 -26.30
N GLY A 345 62.17 4.88 -25.00
CA GLY A 345 62.75 5.99 -24.25
C GLY A 345 62.28 5.94 -22.81
#